data_AF-A0A7L1VZE5-F1
#
_entry.id   AF-A0A7L1VZE5-F1
#
_cell.length_a   1.000
_cell.length_b   1.000
_cell.length_c   1.000
_cell.angle_alpha   90.00
_cell.angle_beta   90.00
_cell.angle_gamma   90.00
#
_symmetry.space_group_name_H-M   'P 1'
#
loop_
_entity.id
_entity.type
_entity.pdbx_description
1 polymer ?
#
loop_
_entity_poly.entity_id
_entity_poly.type
_entity_poly.pdbx_seq_one_letter_code
_entity_poly.pdbx_strand_id
1 'polypeptide(L)' 'PHLAVISLFLTTGMFAYLKPPSISSPSLDLAVSVLYSVVPPALNPLIYSLRNEEIKAALWRLMNGCF' A
#
# COMPACT_ATOMS: atom_id res chain seq x y z
N PRO A 1 -14.71 -10.58 12.55
CA PRO A 1 -15.14 -9.30 13.16
C PRO A 1 -14.05 -8.58 13.99
N HIS A 2 -13.31 -9.26 14.88
CA HIS A 2 -12.24 -8.62 15.67
C HIS A 2 -11.05 -8.13 14.84
N LEU A 3 -10.55 -8.94 13.90
CA LEU A 3 -9.47 -8.55 12.99
C LEU A 3 -9.83 -7.34 12.12
N ALA A 4 -11.10 -7.24 11.70
CA ALA A 4 -11.58 -6.10 10.93
C ALA A 4 -11.54 -4.80 11.76
N VAL A 5 -11.97 -4.84 13.03
CA VAL A 5 -11.94 -3.67 13.92
C VAL A 5 -10.50 -3.25 14.25
N ILE A 6 -9.63 -4.21 14.54
CA ILE A 6 -8.20 -3.95 14.81
C ILE A 6 -7.51 -3.39 13.56
N SER A 7 -7.78 -3.97 12.39
CA SER A 7 -7.27 -3.46 11.12
C SER A 7 -7.78 -2.06 10.85
N LEU A 8 -9.08 -1.78 11.04
CA LEU A 8 -9.66 -0.46 10.81
C LEU A 8 -9.11 0.58 11.79
N PHE A 9 -8.86 0.18 13.03
CA PHE A 9 -8.28 1.04 14.07
C PHE A 9 -6.80 1.34 13.80
N LEU A 10 -6.02 0.33 13.41
CA LEU A 10 -4.62 0.50 13.01
C LEU A 10 -4.49 1.32 11.73
N THR A 11 -5.32 1.09 10.71
CA THR A 11 -5.29 1.89 9.48
C THR A 11 -5.78 3.30 9.73
N THR A 12 -6.82 3.51 10.54
CA THR A 12 -7.29 4.87 10.90
C THR A 12 -6.26 5.58 11.77
N GLY A 13 -5.61 4.88 12.70
CA GLY A 13 -4.53 5.39 13.54
C GLY A 13 -3.27 5.72 12.73
N MET A 14 -2.82 4.81 11.86
CA MET A 14 -1.74 5.07 10.90
C MET A 14 -2.11 6.20 9.96
N PHE A 15 -3.34 6.25 9.43
CA PHE A 15 -3.79 7.33 8.58
C PHE A 15 -3.90 8.63 9.36
N ALA A 16 -4.21 8.61 10.66
CA ALA A 16 -4.21 9.77 11.54
C ALA A 16 -2.80 10.21 11.96
N TYR A 17 -1.82 9.30 11.93
CA TYR A 17 -0.40 9.57 12.23
C TYR A 17 0.39 9.99 10.99
N LEU A 18 0.06 9.38 9.84
CA LEU A 18 0.46 9.77 8.49
C LEU A 18 -0.34 10.95 7.97
N LYS A 19 -1.45 11.31 8.61
CA LYS A 19 -2.12 12.62 8.49
C LYS A 19 -1.40 13.53 9.48
N PRO A 20 -0.41 14.32 9.03
CA PRO A 20 0.11 15.36 9.86
C PRO A 20 -1.07 16.31 10.18
N PRO A 21 -1.01 17.03 11.29
CA PRO A 21 -2.04 17.98 11.75
C PRO A 21 -2.10 19.24 10.86
N SER A 22 -1.91 19.08 9.55
CA SER A 22 -1.55 20.15 8.65
C SER A 22 -2.06 19.83 7.27
N ILE A 23 -3.25 20.35 7.01
CA ILE A 23 -3.82 20.59 5.68
C ILE A 23 -2.96 21.64 4.90
N SER A 24 -1.70 21.84 5.30
CA SER A 24 -0.75 22.89 4.89
C SER A 24 0.72 22.46 5.11
N SER A 25 1.05 21.17 5.21
CA SER A 25 2.45 20.72 5.26
C SER A 25 2.98 20.35 3.87
N PRO A 26 4.04 21.01 3.37
CA PRO A 26 4.61 20.75 2.04
C PRO A 26 5.12 19.31 1.85
N SER A 27 5.52 18.65 2.93
CA SER A 27 6.07 17.29 2.91
C SER A 27 5.03 16.22 2.57
N LEU A 28 3.80 16.35 3.06
CA LEU A 28 2.73 15.42 2.70
C LEU A 28 2.23 15.67 1.29
N ASP A 29 2.08 16.94 0.89
CA ASP A 29 1.70 17.29 -0.50
C ASP A 29 2.72 16.73 -1.50
N LEU A 30 4.01 16.84 -1.19
CA LEU A 30 5.08 16.22 -1.96
C LEU A 30 4.98 14.69 -1.96
N ALA A 31 4.77 14.04 -0.81
CA ALA A 31 4.65 12.59 -0.73
C ALA A 31 3.44 12.07 -1.53
N VAL A 32 2.29 12.73 -1.40
CA VAL A 32 1.07 12.42 -2.15
C VAL A 32 1.31 12.65 -3.65
N SER A 33 1.94 13.77 -4.05
CA SER A 33 2.29 14.06 -5.44
C SER A 33 3.25 13.01 -6.04
N VAL A 34 4.29 12.60 -5.30
CA VAL A 34 5.22 11.54 -5.72
C VAL A 34 4.49 10.21 -5.84
N LEU A 35 3.63 9.85 -4.87
CA LEU A 35 2.84 8.62 -4.94
C LEU A 35 1.89 8.65 -6.14
N TYR A 36 1.15 9.74 -6.37
CA TYR A 36 0.27 9.88 -7.53
C TYR A 36 1.04 9.89 -8.87
N SER A 37 2.32 10.27 -8.88
CA SER A 37 3.16 10.23 -10.08
C SER A 37 3.77 8.84 -10.33
N VAL A 38 4.18 8.13 -9.29
CA VAL A 38 4.87 6.82 -9.38
C VAL A 38 3.88 5.66 -9.47
N VAL A 39 2.71 5.77 -8.84
CA VAL A 39 1.69 4.72 -8.85
C VAL A 39 1.23 4.39 -10.28
N PRO A 40 0.77 5.33 -11.12
CA PRO A 40 0.31 5.02 -12.47
C PRO A 40 1.31 4.25 -13.35
N PRO A 41 2.60 4.66 -13.46
CA PRO A 41 3.57 3.92 -14.27
C PRO A 41 4.01 2.60 -13.62
N ALA A 42 4.00 2.47 -12.29
CA ALA A 42 4.34 1.23 -11.60
C ALA A 42 3.21 0.18 -11.67
N LEU A 43 1.96 0.61 -11.78
CA LEU A 43 0.82 -0.30 -11.90
C LEU A 43 0.88 -1.15 -13.17
N ASN A 44 1.36 -0.62 -14.29
CA ASN A 44 1.48 -1.37 -15.54
C ASN A 44 2.35 -2.65 -15.39
N PRO A 45 3.64 -2.57 -15.02
CA PRO A 45 4.47 -3.75 -14.81
C PRO A 45 3.97 -4.62 -13.65
N LEU A 46 3.33 -4.06 -12.62
CA LEU A 46 2.72 -4.87 -11.56
C LEU A 46 1.56 -5.71 -12.07
N ILE A 47 0.64 -5.14 -12.84
CA ILE A 47 -0.50 -5.87 -13.43
C ILE A 47 0.02 -6.97 -14.36
N TYR A 48 1.04 -6.69 -15.17
CA TYR A 48 1.64 -7.70 -16.04
C TYR A 48 2.42 -8.77 -15.27
N SER A 49 3.13 -8.39 -14.21
CA SER A 49 3.86 -9.33 -13.35
C SER A 49 2.90 -10.23 -12.58
N LEU A 50 1.80 -9.70 -12.07
CA LEU A 50 0.76 -10.49 -11.38
C LEU A 50 -0.01 -11.41 -12.32
N ARG A 51 -0.06 -11.07 -13.62
CA ARG A 51 -0.60 -11.96 -14.66
C ARG A 51 0.36 -13.11 -14.99
N ASN A 52 1.65 -12.96 -14.69
CA ASN A 52 2.61 -14.02 -14.86
C ASN A 52 2.41 -15.07 -13.75
N GLU A 53 1.95 -16.25 -14.14
CA GLU A 53 1.62 -17.35 -13.22
C GLU A 53 2.84 -17.75 -12.36
N GLU A 54 4.05 -17.64 -12.88
CA GLU A 54 5.31 -17.86 -12.15
C GLU A 54 5.50 -16.86 -11.00
N ILE A 55 5.29 -15.56 -11.26
CA ILE A 55 5.42 -14.50 -10.24
C ILE A 55 4.29 -14.62 -9.22
N LYS A 56 3.06 -14.88 -9.69
CA LYS A 56 1.91 -15.12 -8.82
C LYS A 56 2.13 -16.34 -7.92
N ALA A 57 2.66 -17.44 -8.43
CA ALA A 57 2.99 -18.63 -7.67
C ALA A 57 4.13 -18.36 -6.67
N ALA A 58 5.16 -17.61 -7.07
CA ALA A 58 6.22 -17.17 -6.17
C ALA A 58 5.68 -16.27 -5.05
N LEU A 59 4.78 -15.34 -5.36
CA LEU A 59 4.13 -14.46 -4.39
C LEU A 59 3.27 -15.27 -3.40
N TRP A 60 2.52 -16.25 -3.90
CA TRP A 60 1.68 -17.13 -3.08
C TRP A 60 2.52 -18.02 -2.17
N ARG A 61 3.66 -18.53 -2.67
CA ARG A 61 4.66 -19.25 -1.87
C ARG A 61 5.30 -18.36 -0.81
N LEU A 62 5.57 -17.09 -1.11
CA LEU A 62 6.10 -16.13 -0.14
C LEU A 62 5.09 -15.83 0.96
N MET A 63 3.82 -15.64 0.58
CA MET A 63 2.73 -15.32 1.50
C MET A 63 2.34 -16.52 2.38
N ASN A 64 2.46 -17.74 1.85
CA ASN A 64 2.17 -18.98 2.59
C ASN A 64 3.40 -19.65 3.21
N GLY A 65 4.61 -19.25 2.83
CA GLY A 65 5.88 -19.83 3.30
C GLY A 65 6.47 -19.14 4.52
N CYS A 66 5.70 -18.29 5.20
CA CYS A 66 6.06 -17.67 6.48
C CYS A 66 5.28 -18.27 7.68
N PHE A 67 4.78 -19.50 7.54
CA PHE A 67 4.26 -20.33 8.62
C PHE A 67 4.68 -21.78 8.43
#